data_AF-D2XTV3-F1
#
_entry.id   AF-D2XTV3-F1
#
_cell.length_a   1.000
_cell.length_b   1.000
_cell.length_c   1.000
_cell.angle_alpha   90.00
_cell.angle_beta   90.00
_cell.angle_gamma   90.00
#
_symmetry.space_group_name_H-M   'P 1'
#
loop_
_entity.id
_entity.type
_entity.pdbx_description
1 polymer ?
#
loop_
_entity_poly.entity_id
_entity_poly.type
_entity_poly.pdbx_seq_one_letter_code
_entity_poly.pdbx_strand_id
1 'polypeptide(L)'
;IVGTTSYDDAADSDVIVVTAGIPRKPGMSRDDLLNTNAKIITSVGEQIKATSPNAVVIVVSNPLDAMVQQMWKVTGFDKAKVVGQAGVLDTARYRTFLAMELGVSIEDISALLMGGHGDTMVPIPSCTSVGGIPVTQLIDRARLDEIVER
;
A
#
# COMPACT_ATOMS: atom_id res chain seq x y z
N ILE A 1 -18.52 15.36 5.61
CA ILE A 1 -18.39 14.00 5.04
C ILE A 1 -19.81 13.52 4.76
N VAL A 2 -20.10 13.13 3.52
CA VAL A 2 -21.41 12.59 3.11
C VAL A 2 -21.21 11.10 2.86
N GLY A 3 -22.03 10.26 3.49
CA GLY A 3 -22.05 8.82 3.24
C GLY A 3 -23.18 8.47 2.29
N THR A 4 -22.96 7.45 1.46
CA THR A 4 -23.95 6.91 0.53
C THR A 4 -23.77 5.41 0.38
N THR A 5 -24.79 4.75 -0.15
CA THR A 5 -24.76 3.35 -0.62
C THR A 5 -24.96 3.25 -2.13
N SER A 6 -25.08 4.37 -2.85
CA SER A 6 -25.18 4.41 -4.31
C SER A 6 -23.86 4.85 -4.93
N TYR A 7 -23.42 4.17 -5.99
CA TYR A 7 -22.24 4.58 -6.76
C TYR A 7 -22.50 5.82 -7.62
N ASP A 8 -23.77 6.12 -7.94
CA ASP A 8 -24.13 7.30 -8.74
C ASP A 8 -23.75 8.60 -8.03
N ASP A 9 -23.80 8.61 -6.70
CA ASP A 9 -23.41 9.76 -5.88
C ASP A 9 -21.89 9.99 -5.88
N ALA A 10 -21.11 9.04 -6.41
CA ALA A 10 -19.67 9.12 -6.59
C ALA A 10 -19.27 9.24 -8.09
N ALA A 11 -20.24 9.46 -8.99
CA ALA A 11 -19.98 9.60 -10.42
C ALA A 11 -19.04 10.78 -10.72
N ASP A 12 -18.28 10.65 -11.81
CA ASP A 12 -17.30 11.62 -12.29
C ASP A 12 -16.23 12.03 -11.26
N SER A 13 -15.92 11.13 -10.31
CA SER A 13 -14.84 11.37 -9.34
C SER A 13 -13.47 11.44 -10.04
N ASP A 14 -12.66 12.44 -9.68
CA ASP A 14 -11.27 12.54 -10.15
C ASP A 14 -10.36 11.47 -9.55
N VAL A 15 -10.59 11.13 -8.27
CA VAL A 15 -9.81 10.14 -7.51
C VAL A 15 -10.74 9.26 -6.69
N ILE A 16 -10.54 7.94 -6.75
CA ILE A 16 -11.28 6.95 -5.98
C ILE A 16 -10.32 6.11 -5.15
N VAL A 17 -10.55 6.06 -3.84
CA VAL A 17 -9.76 5.24 -2.91
C VAL A 17 -10.58 4.02 -2.51
N VAL A 18 -10.07 2.83 -2.83
CA VAL A 18 -10.74 1.56 -2.54
C VAL A 18 -10.13 0.93 -1.31
N THR A 19 -10.85 1.05 -0.20
CA THR A 19 -10.54 0.42 1.09
C THR A 19 -11.41 -0.81 1.37
N ALA A 20 -12.28 -1.18 0.42
CA ALA A 20 -13.24 -2.27 0.55
C ALA A 20 -12.54 -3.63 0.48
N GLY A 21 -12.78 -4.47 1.48
CA GLY A 21 -12.22 -5.81 1.54
C GLY A 21 -12.39 -6.38 2.94
N ILE A 22 -12.09 -7.66 3.08
CA ILE A 22 -12.05 -8.29 4.40
C ILE A 22 -10.59 -8.44 4.85
N PRO A 23 -10.29 -8.22 6.14
CA PRO A 23 -9.02 -8.64 6.72
C PRO A 23 -8.99 -10.16 6.84
N ARG A 24 -7.78 -10.71 6.95
CA ARG A 24 -7.60 -12.14 7.23
C ARG A 24 -8.24 -12.48 8.58
N LYS A 25 -9.13 -13.47 8.60
CA LYS A 25 -9.75 -13.99 9.83
C LYS A 25 -9.01 -15.23 10.35
N PRO A 26 -9.07 -15.53 11.66
CA PRO A 26 -8.56 -16.80 12.19
C PRO A 26 -9.14 -17.99 11.41
N GLY A 27 -8.28 -18.93 11.00
CA GLY A 27 -8.67 -20.10 10.20
C GLY A 27 -8.79 -19.87 8.69
N MET A 28 -8.65 -18.64 8.19
CA MET A 28 -8.70 -18.35 6.74
C MET A 28 -7.33 -18.58 6.08
N SER A 29 -7.32 -19.34 4.97
CA SER A 29 -6.12 -19.53 4.16
C SER A 29 -5.76 -18.27 3.37
N ARG A 30 -4.54 -18.20 2.84
CA ARG A 30 -4.12 -17.09 1.95
C ARG A 30 -4.97 -17.06 0.67
N ASP A 31 -5.30 -18.23 0.12
CA ASP A 31 -6.08 -18.36 -1.11
C ASP A 31 -7.55 -17.97 -0.90
N ASP A 32 -8.16 -18.30 0.24
CA ASP A 32 -9.53 -17.89 0.57
C ASP A 32 -9.66 -16.37 0.63
N LEU A 33 -8.68 -15.72 1.29
CA LEU A 33 -8.62 -14.27 1.39
C LEU A 33 -8.49 -13.63 0.02
N LEU A 34 -7.56 -14.14 -0.80
CA LEU A 34 -7.32 -13.65 -2.16
C LEU A 34 -8.59 -13.77 -3.02
N ASN A 35 -9.23 -14.94 -3.03
CA ASN A 35 -10.43 -15.18 -3.82
C ASN A 35 -11.61 -14.31 -3.37
N THR A 36 -11.75 -14.10 -2.06
CA THR A 36 -12.83 -13.28 -1.52
C THR A 36 -12.63 -11.81 -1.88
N ASN A 37 -11.43 -11.27 -1.65
CA ASN A 37 -11.15 -9.87 -1.97
C ASN A 37 -11.12 -9.63 -3.49
N ALA A 38 -10.69 -10.60 -4.31
CA ALA A 38 -10.77 -10.48 -5.77
C ALA A 38 -12.21 -10.29 -6.26
N LYS A 39 -13.20 -10.99 -5.67
CA LYS A 39 -14.62 -10.82 -6.00
C LYS A 39 -15.13 -9.42 -5.59
N ILE A 40 -14.77 -8.96 -4.40
CA ILE A 40 -15.12 -7.62 -3.91
C ILE A 40 -14.54 -6.55 -4.84
N ILE A 41 -13.25 -6.63 -5.15
CA ILE A 41 -12.56 -5.70 -6.04
C ILE A 41 -13.15 -5.72 -7.46
N THR A 42 -13.54 -6.89 -7.96
CA THR A 42 -14.19 -6.98 -9.28
C THR A 42 -15.51 -6.21 -9.28
N SER A 43 -16.37 -6.46 -8.29
CA SER A 43 -17.66 -5.74 -8.18
C SER A 43 -17.47 -4.23 -8.04
N VAL A 44 -16.53 -3.78 -7.20
CA VAL A 44 -16.22 -2.35 -7.04
C VAL A 44 -15.65 -1.76 -8.34
N GLY A 45 -14.73 -2.47 -9.00
CA GLY A 45 -14.10 -2.02 -10.23
C GLY A 45 -15.07 -1.86 -11.40
N GLU A 46 -16.06 -2.74 -11.53
CA GLU A 46 -17.14 -2.61 -12.52
C GLU A 46 -17.97 -1.34 -12.32
N GLN A 47 -18.28 -1.01 -11.06
CA GLN A 47 -19.03 0.21 -10.72
C GLN A 47 -18.21 1.47 -10.96
N ILE A 48 -16.93 1.46 -10.58
CA ILE A 48 -15.99 2.57 -10.86
C ILE A 48 -15.88 2.81 -12.37
N LYS A 49 -15.73 1.75 -13.16
CA LYS A 49 -15.66 1.84 -14.62
C LYS A 49 -16.91 2.47 -15.22
N ALA A 50 -18.08 2.15 -14.69
CA ALA A 50 -19.35 2.66 -15.18
C ALA A 50 -19.60 4.13 -14.80
N THR A 51 -19.20 4.53 -13.58
CA THR A 51 -19.56 5.83 -13.01
C THR A 51 -18.46 6.89 -13.13
N SER A 52 -17.19 6.48 -13.15
CA SER A 52 -16.03 7.38 -13.13
C SER A 52 -14.90 6.87 -14.04
N PRO A 53 -15.12 6.74 -15.36
CA PRO A 53 -14.16 6.16 -16.29
C PRO A 53 -12.83 6.93 -16.42
N ASN A 54 -12.78 8.16 -15.92
CA ASN A 54 -11.60 9.03 -15.99
C ASN A 54 -10.77 9.06 -14.69
N ALA A 55 -11.25 8.44 -13.61
CA ALA A 55 -10.66 8.52 -12.28
C ALA A 55 -9.25 7.91 -12.20
N VAL A 56 -8.44 8.43 -11.29
CA VAL A 56 -7.31 7.70 -10.71
C VAL A 56 -7.81 6.84 -9.55
N VAL A 57 -7.48 5.55 -9.54
CA VAL A 57 -7.91 4.58 -8.54
C VAL A 57 -6.72 4.20 -7.65
N ILE A 58 -6.87 4.40 -6.34
CA ILE A 58 -5.89 4.01 -5.31
C ILE A 58 -6.47 2.81 -4.54
N VAL A 59 -5.85 1.64 -4.69
CA VAL A 59 -6.28 0.42 -4.01
C VAL A 59 -5.50 0.25 -2.71
N VAL A 60 -6.20 -0.10 -1.63
CA VAL A 60 -5.62 -0.39 -0.31
C VAL A 60 -5.83 -1.86 0.11
N SER A 61 -6.82 -2.52 -0.51
CA SER A 61 -7.24 -3.87 -0.15
C SER A 61 -6.15 -4.93 -0.38
N ASN A 62 -5.98 -5.83 0.57
CA ASN A 62 -4.97 -6.88 0.53
C ASN A 62 -5.49 -8.21 -0.07
N PRO A 63 -4.63 -9.07 -0.63
CA PRO A 63 -3.20 -8.87 -0.88
C PRO A 63 -2.96 -7.83 -1.99
N LEU A 64 -2.24 -6.75 -1.67
CA LEU A 64 -2.30 -5.51 -2.43
C LEU A 64 -1.98 -5.67 -3.92
N ASP A 65 -0.84 -6.25 -4.25
CA ASP A 65 -0.37 -6.35 -5.65
C ASP A 65 -1.38 -7.09 -6.53
N ALA A 66 -1.97 -8.16 -6.00
CA ALA A 66 -3.00 -8.92 -6.69
C ALA A 66 -4.31 -8.12 -6.82
N MET A 67 -4.69 -7.33 -5.81
CA MET A 67 -5.89 -6.50 -5.86
C MET A 67 -5.74 -5.32 -6.83
N VAL A 68 -4.57 -4.68 -6.88
CA VAL A 68 -4.24 -3.64 -7.88
C VAL A 68 -4.31 -4.23 -9.29
N GLN A 69 -3.71 -5.41 -9.49
CA GLN A 69 -3.76 -6.08 -10.79
C GLN A 69 -5.20 -6.45 -11.18
N GLN A 70 -6.01 -6.94 -10.25
CA GLN A 70 -7.41 -7.27 -10.51
C GLN A 70 -8.23 -6.02 -10.85
N MET A 71 -8.07 -4.94 -10.08
CA MET A 71 -8.72 -3.65 -10.34
C MET A 71 -8.38 -3.13 -11.74
N TRP A 72 -7.10 -3.17 -12.11
CA TRP A 72 -6.63 -2.75 -13.43
C TRP A 72 -7.25 -3.59 -14.56
N LYS A 73 -7.28 -4.91 -14.41
CA LYS A 73 -7.89 -5.81 -15.41
C LYS A 73 -9.38 -5.57 -15.59
N VAL A 74 -10.12 -5.36 -14.50
CA VAL A 74 -11.58 -5.18 -14.51
C VAL A 74 -11.98 -3.82 -15.07
N THR A 75 -11.33 -2.75 -14.60
CA THR A 75 -11.59 -1.39 -15.08
C THR A 75 -11.15 -1.22 -16.54
N GLY A 76 -10.02 -1.81 -16.91
CA GLY A 76 -9.40 -1.61 -18.23
C GLY A 76 -8.81 -0.20 -18.41
N PHE A 77 -8.58 0.51 -17.30
CA PHE A 77 -7.99 1.85 -17.34
C PHE A 77 -6.52 1.81 -17.76
N ASP A 78 -5.98 2.99 -18.11
CA ASP A 78 -4.53 3.14 -18.26
C ASP A 78 -3.83 2.71 -16.96
N LYS A 79 -2.72 1.97 -17.08
CA LYS A 79 -1.95 1.47 -15.94
C LYS A 79 -1.46 2.59 -15.01
N ALA A 80 -1.23 3.80 -15.53
CA ALA A 80 -0.84 4.96 -14.74
C ALA A 80 -1.97 5.49 -13.84
N LYS A 81 -3.22 5.09 -14.09
CA LYS A 81 -4.39 5.49 -13.31
C LYS A 81 -4.77 4.49 -12.22
N VAL A 82 -4.15 3.31 -12.14
CA VAL A 82 -4.48 2.30 -11.12
C VAL A 82 -3.25 1.99 -10.30
N VAL A 83 -3.22 2.48 -9.06
CA VAL A 83 -2.07 2.38 -8.16
C VAL A 83 -2.45 1.76 -6.83
N GLY A 84 -1.47 1.18 -6.14
CA GLY A 84 -1.64 0.59 -4.81
C GLY A 84 -0.96 1.42 -3.72
N GLN A 85 -1.52 1.41 -2.53
CA GLN A 85 -0.90 1.95 -1.33
C GLN A 85 -0.34 0.80 -0.47
N ALA A 86 0.98 0.58 -0.52
CA ALA A 86 1.72 -0.26 0.45
C ALA A 86 2.98 0.45 0.92
N GLY A 87 3.96 0.61 0.02
CA GLY A 87 5.32 1.02 0.37
C GLY A 87 5.42 2.31 1.19
N VAL A 88 4.48 3.25 1.02
CA VAL A 88 4.43 4.48 1.85
C VAL A 88 4.21 4.17 3.34
N LEU A 89 3.32 3.22 3.67
CA LEU A 89 3.04 2.84 5.06
C LEU A 89 4.23 2.11 5.68
N ASP A 90 4.81 1.16 4.97
CA ASP A 90 5.97 0.42 5.46
C ASP A 90 7.20 1.32 5.58
N THR A 91 7.39 2.24 4.64
CA THR A 91 8.43 3.29 4.75
C THR A 91 8.17 4.20 5.95
N ALA A 92 6.92 4.58 6.22
CA ALA A 92 6.58 5.39 7.39
C ALA A 92 6.89 4.65 8.71
N ARG A 93 6.58 3.34 8.80
CA ARG A 93 6.95 2.50 9.95
C ARG A 93 8.46 2.42 10.12
N TYR A 94 9.18 2.11 9.04
CA TYR A 94 10.63 2.00 9.07
C TYR A 94 11.31 3.30 9.51
N ARG A 95 10.89 4.45 8.94
CA ARG A 95 11.36 5.78 9.36
C ARG A 95 11.06 6.04 10.83
N THR A 96 9.88 5.64 11.32
CA THR A 96 9.53 5.79 12.74
C THR A 96 10.47 5.00 13.63
N PHE A 97 10.77 3.75 13.30
CA PHE A 97 11.68 2.93 14.11
C PHE A 97 13.11 3.44 14.08
N LEU A 98 13.60 3.90 12.93
CA LEU A 98 14.91 4.54 12.84
C LEU A 98 14.99 5.84 13.66
N ALA A 99 13.93 6.65 13.66
CA ALA A 99 13.85 7.87 14.46
C ALA A 99 13.90 7.56 15.96
N MET A 100 13.17 6.53 16.39
CA MET A 100 13.18 6.07 17.78
C MET A 100 14.54 5.51 18.20
N GLU A 101 15.20 4.76 17.32
CA GLU A 101 16.53 4.18 17.58
C GLU A 101 17.60 5.27 17.76
N LEU A 102 17.57 6.30 16.91
CA LEU A 102 18.61 7.33 16.86
C LEU A 102 18.27 8.59 17.67
N GLY A 103 17.02 8.72 18.15
CA GLY A 103 16.57 9.91 18.89
C GLY A 103 16.53 11.17 18.02
N VAL A 104 16.19 11.03 16.74
CA VAL A 104 16.18 12.12 15.74
C VAL A 104 14.77 12.41 15.24
N SER A 105 14.59 13.53 14.53
CA SER A 105 13.32 13.81 13.86
C SER A 105 13.06 12.82 12.72
N ILE A 106 11.82 12.34 12.60
CA ILE A 106 11.41 11.50 11.47
C ILE A 106 11.49 12.26 10.13
N GLU A 107 11.40 13.59 10.17
CA GLU A 107 11.49 14.46 8.99
C GLU A 107 12.88 14.39 8.35
N ASP A 108 13.92 14.12 9.13
CA ASP A 108 15.29 14.01 8.65
C ASP A 108 15.60 12.64 8.03
N ILE A 109 14.67 11.68 8.10
CA ILE A 109 14.89 10.31 7.63
C ILE A 109 14.27 10.14 6.25
N SER A 110 15.11 9.78 5.28
CA SER A 110 14.71 9.35 3.95
C SER A 110 14.97 7.86 3.79
N ALA A 111 13.99 7.10 3.32
CA ALA A 111 14.11 5.66 3.12
C ALA A 111 13.32 5.22 1.88
N LEU A 112 13.81 4.17 1.22
CA LEU A 112 13.14 3.52 0.10
C LEU A 112 12.96 2.03 0.41
N LEU A 113 11.70 1.60 0.42
CA LEU A 113 11.30 0.20 0.47
C LEU A 113 10.61 -0.15 -0.84
N MET A 114 10.96 -1.30 -1.40
CA MET A 114 10.34 -1.88 -2.60
C MET A 114 9.64 -3.21 -2.27
N GLY A 115 8.99 -3.80 -3.26
CA GLY A 115 8.27 -5.06 -3.09
C GLY A 115 6.88 -4.86 -2.51
N GLY A 116 6.38 -5.90 -1.82
CA GLY A 116 5.08 -5.89 -1.15
C GLY A 116 5.22 -5.68 0.37
N HIS A 117 4.22 -6.16 1.11
CA HIS A 117 4.19 -6.10 2.57
C HIS A 117 4.64 -7.43 3.20
N GLY A 118 5.32 -7.37 4.35
CA GLY A 118 5.79 -8.56 5.09
C GLY A 118 6.90 -9.30 4.36
N ASP A 119 6.73 -10.62 4.15
CA ASP A 119 7.74 -11.51 3.53
C ASP A 119 8.23 -11.04 2.14
N THR A 120 7.49 -10.18 1.45
CA THR A 120 7.84 -9.66 0.11
C THR A 120 8.39 -8.24 0.12
N MET A 121 8.59 -7.65 1.31
CA MET A 121 9.17 -6.33 1.49
C MET A 121 10.68 -6.38 1.23
N VAL A 122 11.19 -5.40 0.48
CA VAL A 122 12.61 -5.28 0.12
C VAL A 122 13.12 -3.90 0.56
N PRO A 123 13.62 -3.77 1.80
CA PRO A 123 14.28 -2.55 2.26
C PRO A 123 15.57 -2.30 1.48
N ILE A 124 15.87 -1.02 1.22
CA ILE A 124 17.11 -0.62 0.53
C ILE A 124 17.95 0.26 1.46
N PRO A 125 18.82 -0.32 2.30
CA PRO A 125 19.68 0.44 3.21
C PRO A 125 20.59 1.45 2.48
N SER A 126 21.03 1.14 1.26
CA SER A 126 21.82 2.07 0.43
C SER A 126 21.05 3.29 -0.05
N CYS A 127 19.72 3.27 0.01
CA CYS A 127 18.83 4.39 -0.26
C CYS A 127 18.15 4.90 1.02
N THR A 128 18.74 4.61 2.19
CA THR A 128 18.23 5.03 3.50
C THR A 128 19.26 5.93 4.18
N SER A 129 18.83 7.11 4.64
CA SER A 129 19.70 8.12 5.25
C SER A 129 18.97 8.93 6.33
N VAL A 130 19.76 9.51 7.22
CA VAL A 130 19.33 10.44 8.28
C VAL A 130 20.10 11.74 8.11
N GLY A 131 19.41 12.84 7.80
CA GLY A 131 20.04 14.12 7.46
C GLY A 131 21.01 14.02 6.26
N GLY A 132 20.80 13.05 5.36
CA GLY A 132 21.69 12.75 4.24
C GLY A 132 22.88 11.82 4.58
N ILE A 133 23.08 11.45 5.84
CA ILE A 133 24.12 10.48 6.24
C ILE A 133 23.58 9.05 6.02
N PRO A 134 24.29 8.17 5.29
CA PRO A 134 23.85 6.79 5.08
C PRO A 134 23.60 6.07 6.40
N VAL A 135 22.46 5.37 6.52
CA VAL A 135 22.05 4.73 7.77
C VAL A 135 23.05 3.67 8.26
N THR A 136 23.79 3.05 7.32
CA THR A 136 24.82 2.04 7.61
C THR A 136 26.07 2.60 8.29
N GLN A 137 26.21 3.93 8.36
CA GLN A 137 27.25 4.60 9.16
C GLN A 137 26.78 4.92 10.59
N LEU A 138 25.47 4.85 10.84
CA LEU A 138 24.85 5.25 12.11
C LEU A 138 24.39 4.05 12.93
N ILE A 139 23.95 2.98 12.26
CA ILE A 139 23.44 1.76 12.88
C ILE A 139 24.16 0.57 12.23
N ASP A 140 24.60 -0.38 13.05
CA ASP A 140 25.19 -1.62 12.56
C ASP A 140 24.16 -2.47 11.81
N ARG A 141 24.65 -3.38 10.97
CA ARG A 141 23.80 -4.19 10.10
C ARG A 141 22.85 -5.11 10.86
N ALA A 142 23.29 -5.73 11.95
CA ALA A 142 22.45 -6.67 12.70
C ALA A 142 21.27 -5.93 13.33
N ARG A 143 21.51 -4.73 13.88
CA ARG A 143 20.46 -3.89 14.44
C ARG A 143 19.50 -3.36 13.38
N LEU A 144 20.00 -3.03 12.18
CA LEU A 144 19.13 -2.66 11.05
C LEU A 144 18.21 -3.80 10.62
N ASP A 145 18.73 -5.03 10.56
CA ASP A 145 17.95 -6.20 10.20
C ASP A 145 16.85 -6.46 11.26
N GLU A 146 17.14 -6.30 12.55
CA GLU A 146 16.13 -6.36 13.61
C GLU A 146 15.04 -5.29 13.47
N ILE A 147 15.40 -4.06 13.08
CA ILE A 147 14.45 -2.96 12.87
C ILE A 147 13.53 -3.25 11.67
N VAL A 148 14.03 -3.92 10.63
CA VAL A 148 13.25 -4.32 9.45
C VAL A 148 12.19 -5.38 9.78
N GLU A 149 12.48 -6.28 10.71
CA GLU A 149 11.59 -7.38 11.13
C GLU A 149 10.48 -6.95 12.12
N ARG A 150 10.49 -5.70 12.59
CA ARG A 150 9.49 -5.16 13.55
C ARG A 150 8.18 -4.73 12.87
#